data_AF-A0A929XJS6-F1
#
_entry.id   AF-A0A929XJS6-F1
#
_cell.length_a   1.000
_cell.length_b   1.000
_cell.length_c   1.000
_cell.angle_alpha   90.00
_cell.angle_beta   90.00
_cell.angle_gamma   90.00
#
_symmetry.space_group_name_H-M   'P 1'
#
loop_
_entity.id
_entity.type
_entity.pdbx_description
1 polymer ?
#
loop_
_entity_poly.entity_id
_entity_poly.type
_entity_poly.pdbx_seq_one_letter_code
_entity_poly.pdbx_strand_id
1 'polypeptide(L)' 'MNKAGVLEIRKQFTQERCTIDRICSCYVNHEKEKLFVSHRSFGSLPEEETFK' A
#
# COMPACT_ATOMS: atom_id res chain seq x y z
N MET A 1 -20.07 -2.30 -7.85
CA MET A 1 -18.89 -3.14 -8.13
C MET A 1 -19.27 -4.58 -7.83
N ASN A 2 -19.22 -5.48 -8.81
CA ASN A 2 -19.66 -6.87 -8.63
C ASN A 2 -18.58 -7.71 -7.94
N LYS A 3 -19.00 -8.76 -7.22
CA LYS A 3 -18.11 -9.63 -6.42
C LYS A 3 -16.93 -10.18 -7.24
N ALA A 4 -17.15 -10.52 -8.50
CA ALA A 4 -16.12 -10.99 -9.43
C ALA A 4 -15.06 -9.91 -9.73
N GLY A 5 -15.49 -8.67 -9.97
CA GLY A 5 -14.58 -7.55 -10.21
C GLY A 5 -13.74 -7.21 -8.97
N VAL A 6 -14.34 -7.31 -7.77
CA VAL A 6 -13.60 -7.15 -6.50
C VAL A 6 -12.53 -8.24 -6.35
N LEU A 7 -12.83 -9.48 -6.76
CA LEU A 7 -11.89 -10.60 -6.68
C LEU A 7 -10.71 -10.46 -7.65
N GLU A 8 -10.96 -10.06 -8.90
CA GLU A 8 -9.94 -9.78 -9.92
C GLU A 8 -8.97 -8.70 -9.44
N ILE A 9 -9.51 -7.59 -8.94
CA ILE A 9 -8.73 -6.48 -8.39
C ILE A 9 -7.85 -6.97 -7.23
N ARG A 10 -8.40 -7.73 -6.28
CA ARG A 10 -7.62 -8.28 -5.15
C ARG A 10 -6.46 -9.17 -5.58
N LYS A 11 -6.59 -9.93 -6.68
CA LYS A 11 -5.49 -10.77 -7.20
C LYS A 11 -4.31 -9.96 -7.74
N GLN A 12 -4.54 -8.70 -8.13
CA GLN A 12 -3.47 -7.80 -8.57
C GLN A 12 -2.73 -7.19 -7.38
N PHE A 13 -3.34 -7.09 -6.20
CA PHE A 13 -2.68 -6.60 -4.99
C PHE A 13 -1.99 -7.74 -4.23
N THR A 14 -1.07 -8.46 -4.87
CA THR A 14 -0.14 -9.39 -4.20
C THR A 14 1.28 -8.95 -4.48
N GLN A 15 2.23 -9.13 -3.54
CA GLN A 15 3.60 -8.61 -3.69
C GLN A 15 4.29 -9.10 -4.97
N GLU A 16 3.98 -10.32 -5.43
CA GLU A 16 4.53 -10.93 -6.64
C GLU A 16 3.87 -10.45 -7.95
N ARG A 17 2.61 -9.97 -7.89
CA ARG A 17 1.84 -9.55 -9.09
C ARG A 17 1.38 -8.09 -9.04
N CYS A 18 1.84 -7.33 -8.05
CA CYS A 18 1.46 -5.94 -7.85
C CYS A 18 2.00 -5.07 -8.96
N THR A 19 1.10 -4.34 -9.64
CA THR A 19 1.46 -3.24 -10.54
C THR A 19 1.86 -1.97 -9.79
N ILE A 20 1.82 -1.97 -8.46
CA ILE A 20 2.21 -0.83 -7.63
C ILE A 20 3.72 -0.87 -7.41
N ASP A 21 4.43 0.05 -8.06
CA ASP A 21 5.87 0.20 -7.93
C ASP A 21 6.26 0.81 -6.56
N ARG A 22 5.48 1.80 -6.09
CA ARG A 22 5.80 2.64 -4.93
C ARG A 22 4.60 2.92 -4.05
N ILE A 23 4.84 2.93 -2.74
CA ILE A 23 3.90 3.42 -1.72
C ILE A 23 4.52 4.63 -1.02
N CYS A 24 3.71 5.69 -0.95
CA CYS A 24 4.00 6.89 -0.17
C CYS A 24 3.09 6.90 1.06
N SER A 25 3.65 7.06 2.25
CA SER A 25 2.88 7.26 3.48
C SER A 25 3.32 8.53 4.20
N CYS A 26 2.38 9.19 4.87
CA CYS A 26 2.70 10.27 5.78
C CYS A 26 1.82 10.24 7.02
N TYR A 27 2.39 10.61 8.16
CA TYR A 27 1.64 10.83 9.40
C TYR A 27 1.50 12.32 9.63
N VAL A 28 0.26 12.79 9.77
CA VAL A 28 -0.08 14.19 10.00
C VAL A 28 -0.66 14.34 11.41
N ASN A 29 -0.08 15.25 12.21
CA ASN A 29 -0.55 15.51 13.57
C ASN A 29 -1.77 16.45 13.58
N HIS A 30 -2.29 16.71 14.79
CA HIS A 30 -3.39 17.64 15.01
C HIS A 30 -3.09 19.07 14.54
N GLU A 31 -1.82 19.47 14.57
CA GLU A 31 -1.33 20.78 14.13
C GLU A 31 -1.17 20.88 12.59
N LYS A 32 -1.56 19.82 11.86
CA LYS A 32 -1.47 19.67 10.40
C LYS A 32 -0.05 19.59 9.85
N GLU A 33 0.91 19.19 10.68
CA GLU A 33 2.29 18.97 10.29
C GLU A 33 2.54 17.51 9.92
N LYS A 34 3.31 17.29 8.85
CA LYS A 34 3.76 15.97 8.44
C LYS A 34 4.97 15.58 9.30
N LEU A 35 4.73 14.79 10.34
CA LEU A 35 5.79 14.33 11.25
C LEU A 35 6.59 13.15 10.68
N PHE A 36 5.99 12.40 9.76
CA PHE A 36 6.63 11.29 9.08
C PHE A 36 6.24 11.30 7.61
N VAL A 37 7.21 11.07 6.74
CA VAL A 37 7.02 10.88 5.30
C VAL A 37 7.89 9.71 4.86
N SER A 38 7.30 8.73 4.21
CA SER A 38 8.00 7.56 3.68
C SER A 38 7.66 7.39 2.21
N HIS A 39 8.67 7.08 1.41
CA HIS A 39 8.53 6.73 0.01
C HIS A 39 9.32 5.45 -0.23
N ARG A 40 8.63 4.32 -0.21
CA ARG A 40 9.26 3.00 -0.33
C ARG A 40 8.72 2.29 -1.57
N SER A 41 9.60 1.57 -2.24
CA SER A 41 9.17 0.60 -3.25
C SER A 41 8.32 -0.46 -2.57
N PHE A 42 7.17 -0.79 -3.16
CA PHE A 42 6.21 -1.72 -2.56
C PHE A 42 6.86 -3.08 -2.26
N GLY A 43 7.72 -3.57 -3.17
CA GLY A 43 8.44 -4.83 -3.00
C GLY A 43 9.47 -4.84 -1.87
N SER A 44 9.85 -3.69 -1.31
CA SER A 44 10.81 -3.57 -0.19
C SER A 44 10.13 -3.38 1.17
N LEU A 45 8.79 -3.47 1.23
CA LEU A 45 8.08 -3.45 2.49
C LEU A 45 8.32 -4.77 3.24
N PRO A 46 8.52 -4.72 4.57
CA PRO A 46 8.66 -5.93 5.38
C PRO A 46 7.38 -6.75 5.36
N GLU A 47 7.49 -8.07 5.49
CA GLU A 47 6.34 -8.99 5.47
C GLU A 47 5.29 -8.65 6.54
N GLU A 48 5.68 -8.06 7.69
CA GLU A 48 4.76 -7.61 8.73
C GLU A 48 3.82 -6.48 8.28
N GLU A 49 4.26 -5.63 7.35
CA GLU A 49 3.43 -4.58 6.73
C GLU A 49 2.69 -5.09 5.48
N THR A 50 3.12 -6.25 4.96
CA THR A 50 2.62 -6.81 3.72
C THR A 50 1.64 -7.93 4.06
N PHE A 51 0.35 -7.57 4.15
CA PHE A 51 -0.81 -8.45 4.38
C PHE A 51 -1.13 -8.82 5.84
N LYS A 52 -2.04 -8.03 6.42
CA LYS A 52 -3.16 -8.53 7.24
C LYS A 52 -4.48 -8.18 6.57
#